data_AF-A0A1W1VIW5-F1
#
_entry.id   AF-A0A1W1VIW5-F1
#
_cell.length_a   1.000
_cell.length_b   1.000
_cell.length_c   1.000
_cell.angle_alpha   90.00
_cell.angle_beta   90.00
_cell.angle_gamma   90.00
#
_symmetry.space_group_name_H-M   'P 1'
#
loop_
_entity.id
_entity.type
_entity.pdbx_description
1 polymer ?
#
loop_
_entity_poly.entity_id
_entity_poly.type
_entity_poly.pdbx_seq_one_letter_code
_entity_poly.pdbx_strand_id
1 'polypeptide(L)'
;MSETKMLHIRFPAKIVDQMTAYLKTRGVNRNRFIVDAVAEKLRREMRVKSFKETQGVLTPEDAPEWAATSATEWVEKLRGKDRVTSSWDI
;
A
#
# COMPACT_ATOMS: atom_id res chain seq x y z
N MET A 1 19.66 -16.57 6.23
CA MET A 1 18.74 -16.18 7.31
C MET A 1 18.82 -14.68 7.43
N SER A 2 17.70 -13.96 7.35
CA SER A 2 17.71 -12.49 7.43
C SER A 2 18.27 -12.03 8.78
N GLU A 3 19.12 -11.02 8.73
CA GLU A 3 19.71 -10.42 9.93
C GLU A 3 18.59 -9.71 10.72
N THR A 4 18.13 -10.32 11.81
CA THR A 4 17.10 -9.73 12.68
C THR A 4 17.75 -8.97 13.82
N LYS A 5 17.22 -7.79 14.14
CA LYS A 5 17.67 -6.96 15.27
C LYS A 5 16.59 -6.91 16.34
N MET A 6 16.95 -7.13 17.60
CA MET A 6 16.04 -7.02 18.72
C MET A 6 15.77 -5.54 19.04
N LEU A 7 14.50 -5.19 19.23
CA LEU A 7 14.06 -3.84 19.57
C LEU A 7 13.22 -3.87 20.84
N HIS A 8 13.64 -3.13 21.87
CA HIS A 8 12.88 -3.01 23.11
C HIS A 8 11.91 -1.83 23.03
N ILE A 9 10.60 -2.13 23.01
CA ILE A 9 9.53 -1.13 22.87
C ILE A 9 8.60 -1.23 24.07
N ARG A 10 8.27 -0.09 24.68
CA ARG A 10 7.22 -0.02 25.70
C ARG A 10 5.86 0.18 25.05
N PHE A 11 4.92 -0.69 25.40
CA PHE A 11 3.53 -0.58 24.98
C PHE A 11 2.66 -0.11 26.16
N PRO A 12 1.63 0.72 25.91
CA PRO A 12 0.61 1.01 26.92
C PRO A 12 -0.11 -0.28 27.34
N ALA A 13 -0.27 -0.50 28.64
CA ALA A 13 -0.85 -1.74 29.19
C ALA A 13 -2.22 -2.07 28.56
N LYS A 14 -3.12 -1.09 28.46
CA LYS A 14 -4.44 -1.27 27.85
C LYS A 14 -4.39 -1.79 26.41
N ILE A 15 -3.39 -1.37 25.63
CA ILE A 15 -3.21 -1.83 24.24
C ILE A 15 -2.71 -3.27 24.22
N VAL A 16 -1.81 -3.63 25.15
CA VAL A 16 -1.34 -5.01 25.30
C VAL A 16 -2.51 -5.93 25.66
N ASP A 17 -3.37 -5.52 26.57
CA ASP A 17 -4.55 -6.31 26.98
C ASP A 17 -5.51 -6.52 25.82
N GLN A 18 -5.84 -5.44 25.09
CA GLN A 18 -6.70 -5.50 23.91
C GLN A 18 -6.11 -6.40 22.81
N MET A 19 -4.83 -6.23 22.50
CA MET A 19 -4.13 -7.07 21.53
C MET A 19 -4.13 -8.53 21.97
N THR A 20 -3.88 -8.81 23.25
CA THR A 20 -3.83 -10.17 23.79
C THR A 20 -5.20 -10.85 23.69
N ALA A 21 -6.27 -10.15 24.06
CA ALA A 21 -7.64 -10.65 23.90
C ALA A 21 -7.96 -10.94 22.43
N TYR A 22 -7.61 -10.02 21.51
CA TYR A 22 -7.82 -10.19 20.08
C TYR A 22 -7.07 -11.41 19.52
N LEU A 23 -5.78 -11.57 19.85
CA LEU A 23 -4.95 -12.66 19.36
C LEU A 23 -5.38 -14.02 19.91
N LYS A 24 -5.85 -14.07 21.17
CA LYS A 24 -6.36 -15.30 21.79
C LYS A 24 -7.50 -15.91 20.97
N THR A 25 -8.39 -15.07 20.43
CA THR A 25 -9.52 -15.54 19.60
C THR A 25 -9.12 -16.09 18.23
N ARG A 26 -7.92 -15.76 17.74
CA ARG A 26 -7.49 -16.05 16.36
C ARG A 26 -6.29 -16.99 16.26
N GLY A 27 -5.67 -17.37 17.38
CA GLY A 27 -4.48 -18.23 17.39
C GLY A 27 -3.26 -17.62 16.69
N VAL A 28 -3.19 -16.29 16.59
CA VAL A 28 -2.12 -15.59 15.87
C VAL A 28 -0.95 -15.27 16.79
N ASN A 29 0.28 -15.50 16.32
CA ASN A 29 1.50 -15.16 17.05
C ASN A 29 1.66 -13.64 17.22
N ARG A 30 1.87 -13.19 18.45
CA ARG A 30 2.05 -11.77 18.81
C ARG A 30 3.19 -11.08 18.06
N ASN A 31 4.36 -11.73 17.95
CA ASN A 31 5.51 -11.14 17.25
C ASN A 31 5.18 -10.92 15.77
N ARG A 32 4.61 -11.94 15.11
CA ARG A 32 4.16 -11.82 13.71
C ARG A 32 3.15 -10.69 13.54
N PHE A 33 2.16 -10.61 14.42
CA PHE A 33 1.15 -9.55 14.38
C PHE A 33 1.77 -8.15 14.46
N ILE A 34 2.71 -7.94 15.37
CA ILE A 34 3.40 -6.64 15.52
C ILE A 34 4.26 -6.34 14.30
N VAL A 35 5.03 -7.31 13.80
CA VAL A 35 5.87 -7.15 12.61
C VAL A 35 5.02 -6.78 11.39
N ASP A 36 3.91 -7.49 11.16
CA ASP A 36 3.01 -7.23 10.04
C ASP A 36 2.37 -5.83 10.16
N ALA A 37 1.95 -5.43 11.36
CA ALA A 37 1.38 -4.11 11.61
C ALA A 37 2.38 -2.98 11.37
N VAL A 38 3.63 -3.14 11.81
CA VAL A 38 4.71 -2.16 11.58
C VAL A 38 5.06 -2.08 10.10
N ALA A 39 5.19 -3.22 9.42
CA ALA A 39 5.49 -3.27 7.98
C ALA A 39 4.39 -2.56 7.16
N GLU A 40 3.11 -2.81 7.50
CA GLU A 40 1.99 -2.14 6.85
C GLU A 40 1.96 -0.64 7.13
N LYS A 41 2.23 -0.21 8.37
CA LYS A 41 2.29 1.21 8.72
C LYS A 41 3.40 1.91 7.93
N LEU A 42 4.61 1.34 7.90
CA LEU A 42 5.73 1.89 7.13
C LEU A 42 5.40 1.99 5.64
N ARG A 43 4.79 0.95 5.06
CA ARG A 43 4.35 0.97 3.65
C ARG A 43 3.39 2.12 3.36
N ARG A 44 2.44 2.38 4.26
CA ARG A 44 1.49 3.50 4.12
C ARG A 44 2.19 4.85 4.20
N GLU A 45 3.06 5.04 5.18
CA GLU A 45 3.81 6.31 5.33
C GLU A 45 4.69 6.57 4.12
N MET A 46 5.39 5.54 3.61
CA MET A 46 6.21 5.67 2.41
C MET A 46 5.38 6.03 1.17
N ARG A 47 4.21 5.42 0.98
CA ARG A 47 3.31 5.79 -0.14
C ARG A 47 2.88 7.25 -0.04
N VAL A 48 2.46 7.71 1.13
CA VAL A 48 2.05 9.11 1.34
C VAL A 48 3.22 10.06 1.07
N LYS A 49 4.42 9.71 1.55
CA LYS A 49 5.64 10.47 1.28
C LYS A 49 5.91 10.55 -0.23
N SER A 50 5.88 9.41 -0.93
CA SER A 50 6.10 9.37 -2.38
C SER A 50 5.10 10.25 -3.12
N PHE A 51 3.80 10.17 -2.81
CA PHE A 51 2.80 11.02 -3.47
C PHE A 51 3.06 12.52 -3.26
N LYS A 52 3.50 12.91 -2.05
CA LYS A 52 3.86 14.31 -1.76
C LYS A 52 5.11 14.74 -2.53
N GLU A 53 6.12 13.89 -2.58
CA GLU A 53 7.38 14.17 -3.29
C GLU A 53 7.19 14.20 -4.81
N THR A 54 6.27 13.41 -5.35
CA THR A 54 5.98 13.39 -6.80
C THR A 54 4.96 14.44 -7.22
N GLN A 55 4.40 15.21 -6.29
CA GLN A 55 3.43 16.25 -6.61
C GLN A 55 4.09 17.34 -7.45
N GLY A 56 3.56 17.58 -8.65
CA GLY A 56 4.09 18.59 -9.57
C GLY A 56 5.36 18.17 -10.31
N VAL A 57 5.79 16.91 -10.22
CA VAL A 57 6.89 16.38 -11.04
C VAL A 57 6.50 16.30 -12.53
N LEU A 58 5.23 16.10 -12.83
CA LEU A 58 4.70 16.14 -14.19
C LEU A 58 4.04 17.49 -14.43
N THR A 59 4.51 18.17 -15.47
CA THR A 59 3.93 19.38 -16.04
C THR A 59 2.88 19.04 -17.10
N PRO A 60 1.98 19.97 -17.46
CA PRO A 60 1.05 19.77 -18.58
C PRO A 60 1.74 19.42 -19.91
N GLU A 61 2.99 19.86 -20.09
CA GLU A 61 3.82 19.54 -21.26
C GLU A 61 4.32 18.08 -21.26
N ASP A 62 4.49 17.47 -20.08
CA ASP A 62 4.95 16.08 -19.93
C ASP A 62 3.85 15.06 -20.26
N ALA A 63 2.58 15.45 -20.15
CA ALA A 63 1.43 14.61 -20.52
C ALA A 63 0.27 15.46 -21.09
N PRO A 64 0.42 16.03 -22.30
CA PRO A 64 -0.59 16.93 -22.89
C PRO A 64 -1.96 16.29 -23.06
N GLU A 65 -2.01 14.97 -23.28
CA GLU A 65 -3.25 14.21 -23.42
C GLU A 65 -4.10 14.16 -22.15
N TRP A 66 -3.50 14.38 -20.97
CA TRP A 66 -4.23 14.47 -19.70
C TRP A 66 -5.05 15.75 -19.58
N ALA A 67 -4.66 16.82 -20.29
CA ALA A 67 -5.45 18.04 -20.40
C ALA A 67 -6.45 18.00 -21.57
N ALA A 68 -6.14 17.24 -22.62
CA ALA A 68 -6.94 17.19 -23.86
C ALA A 68 -8.13 16.23 -23.81
N THR A 69 -8.11 15.22 -22.93
CA THR A 69 -9.17 14.21 -22.82
C THR A 69 -9.65 14.07 -21.39
N SER A 70 -10.94 13.74 -21.21
CA SER A 70 -11.44 13.51 -19.86
C SER A 70 -10.76 12.28 -19.26
N ALA A 71 -10.56 12.29 -17.93
CA ALA A 71 -10.00 11.14 -17.23
C ALA A 71 -10.79 9.84 -17.51
N THR A 72 -12.11 9.96 -17.67
CA THR A 72 -12.99 8.84 -17.99
C THR A 72 -12.69 8.25 -19.38
N GLU A 73 -12.61 9.08 -20.43
CA GLU A 73 -12.28 8.61 -21.78
C GLU A 73 -10.89 7.98 -21.85
N TRP A 74 -9.92 8.55 -21.13
CA TRP A 74 -8.58 8.00 -21.04
C TRP A 74 -8.56 6.62 -20.36
N VAL A 75 -9.26 6.46 -19.22
CA VAL A 75 -9.37 5.17 -18.53
C VAL A 75 -10.10 4.13 -19.37
N GLU A 76 -11.20 4.49 -20.03
CA GLU A 76 -11.93 3.57 -20.91
C GLU A 76 -11.08 3.12 -22.11
N LYS A 77 -10.28 4.02 -22.69
CA LYS A 77 -9.34 3.66 -23.76
C LYS A 77 -8.25 2.71 -23.28
N LEU A 78 -7.71 2.89 -22.07
CA LEU A 78 -6.74 1.96 -21.47
C LEU A 78 -7.36 0.58 -21.21
N ARG A 79 -8.52 0.54 -20.55
CA ARG A 79 -9.23 -0.73 -20.27
C ARG A 79 -9.68 -1.45 -21.54
N GLY A 80 -10.07 -0.70 -22.57
CA GLY A 80 -10.39 -1.24 -23.89
C GLY A 80 -9.18 -1.90 -24.54
N LYS A 81 -7.98 -1.30 -24.44
CA LYS A 81 -6.73 -1.90 -24.93
C LYS A 81 -6.35 -3.17 -24.17
N ASP A 82 -6.52 -3.19 -22.85
CA ASP A 82 -6.25 -4.37 -22.01
C ASP A 82 -7.17 -5.55 -22.37
N ARG A 83 -8.44 -5.27 -22.71
CA ARG A 83 -9.39 -6.30 -23.20
C ARG A 83 -9.00 -6.88 -24.55
N VAL A 84 -8.43 -6.06 -25.44
CA VAL A 84 -7.96 -6.52 -26.77
C VAL A 84 -6.69 -7.36 -26.67
N THR A 85 -5.88 -7.17 -25.61
CA THR A 85 -4.63 -7.93 -25.39
C THR A 85 -4.80 -9.19 -24.54
N SER A 86 -5.95 -9.40 -23.90
CA SER A 86 -6.30 -10.65 -23.22
C SER A 86 -6.78 -11.71 -24.23
N SER A 87 -5.94 -12.06 -25.20
CA SER A 87 -6.08 -13.27 -25.99
C SER A 87 -5.29 -14.39 -25.30
N TRP A 88 -5.88 -14.94 -24.24
CA TRP A 88 -5.58 -16.30 -23.75
C TRP A 88 -6.86 -17.14 -23.82
N ASP A 89 -7.67 -16.92 -24.85
CA ASP A 89 -8.76 -17.80 -25.27
C ASP A 89 -8.32 -18.57 -26.53
N ILE A 90 -7.39 -19.52 -26.36
CA ILE A 90 -7.28 -20.82 -27.07
C ILE A 90 -6.75 -21.85 -26.07
#